data_AF-A0A1X7VKY5-F1
#
_entry.id   AF-A0A1X7VKY5-F1
#
_cell.length_a   1.000
_cell.length_b   1.000
_cell.length_c   1.000
_cell.angle_alpha   90.00
_cell.angle_beta   90.00
_cell.angle_gamma   90.00
#
_symmetry.space_group_name_H-M   'P 1'
#
loop_
_entity.id
_entity.type
_entity.pdbx_description
1 polymer ?
#
loop_
_entity_poly.entity_id
_entity_poly.type
_entity_poly.pdbx_seq_one_letter_code
_entity_poly.pdbx_strand_id
1 'polypeptide(L)'
;MTIDPLHVTSRVTRHFLSAILENNMVNFCAVVGCSKRSDRDNGVSFFRVPAEILHQGQRTCELSRKRRLLWLARIHRVDLKFAKFTQICTKHFVTGKPASLYD
;
A
#
# COMPACT_ATOMS: atom_id res chain seq x y z
N MET A 1 43.86 -5.88 43.31
CA MET A 1 42.45 -5.55 43.03
C MET A 1 42.44 -4.76 41.74
N THR A 2 42.14 -5.46 40.65
CA THR A 2 42.13 -4.95 39.27
C THR A 2 40.96 -3.99 39.07
N ILE A 3 41.23 -2.81 38.51
CA ILE A 3 40.21 -1.83 38.13
C ILE A 3 39.62 -2.28 36.80
N ASP A 4 38.33 -2.65 36.82
CA ASP A 4 37.55 -2.99 35.63
C ASP A 4 37.14 -1.72 34.86
N PRO A 5 37.45 -1.57 33.55
CA PRO A 5 37.20 -0.34 32.81
C PRO A 5 35.87 -0.31 32.00
N LEU A 6 34.81 -1.00 32.44
CA LEU A 6 33.55 -1.09 31.68
C LEU A 6 32.29 -0.59 32.41
N HIS A 7 32.36 0.57 33.06
CA HIS A 7 31.14 1.27 33.47
C HIS A 7 31.16 2.76 33.11
N VAL A 8 31.38 3.04 31.82
CA VAL A 8 31.24 4.37 31.23
C VAL A 8 29.83 4.51 30.63
N THR A 9 28.99 5.17 31.42
CA THR A 9 28.02 6.23 31.09
C THR A 9 27.09 6.14 29.86
N SER A 10 25.89 6.68 30.11
CA SER A 10 24.94 7.28 29.15
C SER A 10 23.76 6.41 28.68
N ARG A 11 22.64 6.61 29.38
CA ARG A 11 21.28 6.19 29.00
C ARG A 11 20.64 7.11 27.93
N VAL A 12 21.41 7.98 27.27
CA VAL A 12 20.87 9.09 26.43
C VAL A 12 21.33 9.00 24.96
N THR A 13 21.62 7.80 24.46
CA THR A 13 21.85 7.56 23.02
C THR A 13 20.89 6.52 22.46
N ARG A 14 19.59 6.68 22.76
CA ARG A 14 18.51 6.01 22.01
C ARG A 14 17.54 6.95 21.30
N HIS A 15 17.87 8.23 21.20
CA HIS A 15 17.02 9.24 20.57
C HIS A 15 17.65 10.01 19.39
N PHE A 16 18.74 9.51 18.78
CA PHE A 16 19.43 10.26 17.72
C PHE A 16 19.68 9.53 16.38
N LEU A 17 19.08 8.35 16.13
CA LEU A 17 19.18 7.66 14.83
C LEU A 17 17.86 6.98 14.38
N SER A 18 16.72 7.68 14.37
CA SER A 18 15.56 7.22 13.59
C SER A 18 14.71 8.31 12.94
N ALA A 19 15.18 9.56 12.90
CA ALA A 19 14.45 10.66 12.27
C ALA A 19 14.90 10.96 10.83
N ILE A 20 15.29 9.93 10.07
CA ILE A 20 15.56 10.05 8.63
C ILE A 20 14.70 8.99 7.93
N LEU A 21 13.57 9.43 7.36
CA LEU A 21 12.60 8.70 6.50
C LEU A 21 11.36 8.05 7.13
N GLU A 22 10.76 8.59 8.20
CA GLU A 22 9.33 8.31 8.49
C GLU A 22 8.41 9.29 7.76
N ASN A 23 8.58 9.43 6.44
CA ASN A 23 7.50 9.93 5.60
C ASN A 23 6.49 8.80 5.43
N ASN A 24 5.66 8.57 6.45
CA ASN A 24 4.56 7.62 6.38
C ASN A 24 3.58 8.11 5.30
N MET A 25 3.73 7.62 4.07
CA MET A 25 2.80 7.95 2.99
C MET A 25 1.41 7.46 3.39
N VAL A 26 0.51 8.41 3.67
CA VAL A 26 -0.87 8.09 4.00
C VAL A 26 -1.57 7.60 2.74
N ASN A 27 -2.16 6.41 2.83
CA ASN A 27 -2.92 5.83 1.74
C ASN A 27 -4.37 6.34 1.80
N PHE A 28 -4.87 6.79 0.65
CA PHE A 28 -6.24 7.27 0.47
C PHE A 28 -6.98 6.35 -0.50
N CYS A 29 -8.28 6.14 -0.25
CA CYS A 29 -9.11 5.41 -1.20
C CYS A 29 -9.37 6.27 -2.44
N ALA A 30 -9.13 5.70 -3.62
CA ALA A 30 -9.32 6.40 -4.89
C ALA A 30 -10.78 6.47 -5.35
N VAL A 31 -11.67 5.63 -4.82
CA VAL A 31 -13.09 5.60 -5.21
C VAL A 31 -13.75 6.93 -4.87
N VAL A 32 -14.49 7.51 -5.81
CA VAL A 32 -15.21 8.78 -5.64
C VAL A 32 -16.17 8.67 -4.45
N GLY A 33 -16.15 9.68 -3.57
CA GLY A 33 -16.96 9.71 -2.35
C GLY A 33 -16.45 8.86 -1.19
N CYS A 34 -15.37 8.08 -1.36
CA CYS A 34 -14.76 7.33 -0.27
C CYS A 34 -13.70 8.17 0.46
N SER A 35 -13.90 8.40 1.75
CA SER A 35 -13.00 9.22 2.59
C SER A 35 -12.06 8.41 3.47
N LYS A 36 -11.91 7.10 3.21
CA LYS A 36 -11.08 6.19 4.02
C LYS A 36 -9.59 6.48 3.86
N ARG A 37 -8.89 6.53 4.99
CA ARG A 37 -7.45 6.81 5.10
C ARG A 37 -6.74 5.83 6.01
N SER A 38 -5.52 5.41 5.66
CA SER A 38 -4.77 4.41 6.44
C SER A 38 -4.26 4.90 7.80
N ASP A 39 -4.12 6.21 7.99
CA ASP A 39 -3.64 6.82 9.23
C ASP A 39 -4.74 7.01 10.29
N ARG A 40 -5.99 7.12 9.85
CA ARG A 40 -7.15 7.39 10.72
C ARG A 40 -8.09 6.19 10.84
N ASP A 41 -8.34 5.48 9.74
CA ASP A 41 -9.35 4.41 9.68
C ASP A 41 -8.71 3.04 9.96
N ASN A 42 -8.75 2.63 11.22
CA ASN A 42 -8.28 1.31 11.66
C ASN A 42 -9.13 0.17 11.07
N GLY A 43 -8.52 -1.00 10.89
CA GLY A 43 -9.21 -2.19 10.36
C GLY A 43 -9.55 -2.11 8.86
N VAL A 44 -8.97 -1.14 8.14
CA VAL A 44 -9.17 -0.94 6.71
C VAL A 44 -7.86 -1.23 5.97
N SER A 45 -7.85 -2.26 5.13
CA SER A 45 -6.74 -2.54 4.23
C SER A 45 -6.87 -1.77 2.91
N PHE A 46 -5.74 -1.46 2.27
CA PHE A 46 -5.67 -0.72 1.02
C PHE A 46 -4.98 -1.56 -0.06
N PHE A 47 -5.67 -1.78 -1.18
CA PHE A 47 -5.19 -2.61 -2.29
C PHE A 47 -4.85 -1.77 -3.50
N ARG A 48 -3.67 -1.98 -4.08
CA ARG A 48 -3.21 -1.25 -5.26
C ARG A 48 -3.92 -1.74 -6.51
N VAL A 49 -4.11 -0.84 -7.49
CA VAL A 49 -4.59 -1.23 -8.82
C VAL A 49 -3.62 -2.27 -9.41
N PRO A 50 -4.10 -3.43 -9.88
CA PRO A 50 -3.25 -4.48 -10.44
C PRO A 50 -2.39 -3.99 -11.59
N ALA A 51 -1.14 -4.44 -11.64
CA ALA A 51 -0.27 -4.26 -12.80
C ALA A 51 -0.65 -5.25 -13.91
N GLU A 52 -0.33 -4.91 -15.15
CA GLU A 52 -0.40 -5.85 -16.27
C GLU A 52 0.81 -6.80 -16.20
N ILE A 53 0.55 -8.10 -16.33
CA ILE A 53 1.57 -9.15 -16.23
C ILE A 53 1.93 -9.59 -17.64
N LEU A 54 3.06 -9.09 -18.16
CA LEU A 54 3.45 -9.31 -19.56
C LEU A 54 4.28 -10.57 -19.79
N HIS A 55 4.86 -11.16 -18.74
CA HIS A 55 5.90 -12.19 -18.84
C HIS A 55 5.46 -13.60 -18.41
N GLN A 56 4.16 -13.84 -18.17
CA GLN A 56 3.62 -15.13 -17.70
C GLN A 56 2.70 -15.80 -18.74
N GLY A 57 2.96 -15.55 -20.03
CA GLY A 57 2.18 -16.06 -21.15
C GLY A 57 0.96 -15.20 -21.50
N GLN A 58 0.38 -15.48 -22.68
CA GLN A 58 -0.67 -14.67 -23.29
C GLN A 58 -1.95 -14.61 -22.42
N ARG A 59 -2.42 -15.76 -21.92
CA ARG A 59 -3.62 -15.83 -21.07
C ARG A 59 -3.51 -14.93 -19.83
N THR A 60 -2.36 -14.96 -19.16
CA THR A 60 -2.11 -14.15 -17.96
C THR A 60 -2.08 -12.65 -18.28
N CYS A 61 -1.48 -12.29 -19.42
CA CYS A 61 -1.43 -10.92 -19.93
C CYS A 61 -2.85 -10.38 -20.18
N GLU A 62 -3.67 -11.13 -20.90
CA GLU A 62 -5.06 -10.74 -21.22
C GLU A 62 -5.92 -10.60 -19.95
N LEU A 63 -5.84 -11.58 -19.03
CA LEU A 63 -6.58 -11.54 -17.78
C LEU A 63 -6.17 -10.36 -16.89
N SER A 64 -4.85 -10.12 -16.74
CA SER A 64 -4.34 -9.04 -15.89
C SER A 64 -4.69 -7.66 -16.47
N ARG A 65 -4.62 -7.50 -17.80
CA ARG A 65 -5.07 -6.30 -18.51
C ARG A 65 -6.56 -6.06 -18.33
N LYS A 66 -7.39 -7.07 -18.57
CA LYS A 66 -8.86 -6.98 -18.38
C LYS A 66 -9.20 -6.59 -16.95
N ARG A 67 -8.58 -7.25 -15.97
CA ARG A 67 -8.76 -6.95 -14.54
C ARG A 67 -8.39 -5.51 -14.22
N ARG A 68 -7.24 -5.02 -14.72
CA ARG A 68 -6.79 -3.64 -14.51
C ARG A 68 -7.78 -2.64 -15.12
N LEU A 69 -8.23 -2.87 -16.35
CA LEU A 69 -9.22 -2.01 -17.01
C LEU A 69 -10.53 -1.94 -16.22
N LEU A 70 -11.03 -3.08 -15.71
CA LEU A 70 -12.25 -3.11 -14.88
C LEU A 70 -12.09 -2.29 -13.60
N TRP A 71 -10.92 -2.35 -12.95
CA TRP A 71 -10.63 -1.53 -11.77
C TRP A 71 -10.64 -0.03 -12.11
N LEU A 72 -9.97 0.36 -13.19
CA LEU A 72 -9.91 1.76 -13.63
C LEU A 72 -11.29 2.29 -14.01
N ALA A 73 -12.07 1.51 -14.75
CA ALA A 73 -13.44 1.86 -15.12
C ALA A 73 -14.34 2.04 -13.90
N ARG A 74 -14.17 1.21 -12.85
CA ARG A 74 -14.92 1.33 -11.58
C ARG A 74 -14.53 2.54 -10.76
N ILE A 75 -13.24 2.90 -10.73
CA ILE A 75 -12.78 4.08 -9.99
C ILE A 75 -13.31 5.36 -10.66
N HIS A 76 -13.40 5.36 -11.99
CA HIS A 76 -14.03 6.42 -12.80
C HIS A 76 -13.57 7.84 -12.43
N ARG A 77 -12.25 8.04 -12.27
CA ARG A 77 -11.66 9.39 -12.18
C ARG A 77 -10.84 9.71 -13.42
N VAL A 78 -11.12 10.88 -13.99
CA VAL A 78 -10.47 11.41 -15.19
C VAL A 78 -9.01 11.83 -14.90
N ASP A 79 -8.77 12.20 -13.66
CA ASP A 79 -7.54 12.78 -13.10
C ASP A 79 -6.54 11.72 -12.59
N LEU A 80 -6.84 10.42 -12.78
CA LEU A 80 -5.96 9.31 -12.43
C LEU A 80 -4.75 9.20 -13.38
N LYS A 81 -3.79 10.10 -13.22
CA LYS A 81 -2.54 10.10 -13.99
C LYS A 81 -1.66 8.88 -13.70
N PHE A 82 -1.73 8.33 -12.48
CA PHE A 82 -0.84 7.25 -12.03
C PHE A 82 -1.57 6.15 -11.26
N ALA A 83 -2.12 5.18 -11.99
CA ALA A 83 -2.74 3.98 -11.40
C ALA A 83 -1.81 3.17 -10.48
N LYS A 84 -0.48 3.33 -10.60
CA LYS A 84 0.52 2.57 -9.82
C LYS A 84 0.41 2.78 -8.31
N PHE A 85 0.11 4.01 -7.88
CA PHE A 85 -0.01 4.38 -6.46
C PHE A 85 -1.47 4.47 -6.00
N THR A 86 -2.41 4.30 -6.94
CA THR A 86 -3.83 4.30 -6.68
C THR A 86 -4.21 3.08 -5.85
N GLN A 87 -4.89 3.33 -4.74
CA GLN A 87 -5.34 2.29 -3.83
C GLN A 87 -6.84 2.36 -3.58
N ILE A 88 -7.43 1.20 -3.31
CA ILE A 88 -8.85 1.02 -3.02
C ILE A 88 -8.96 0.35 -1.65
N CYS A 89 -9.82 0.87 -0.78
CA CYS A 89 -10.01 0.30 0.56
C CYS A 89 -10.82 -1.00 0.52
N THR A 90 -10.64 -1.86 1.54
CA THR A 90 -11.30 -3.17 1.68
C THR A 90 -12.82 -3.15 1.51
N LYS A 91 -13.47 -2.04 1.85
CA LYS A 91 -14.93 -1.88 1.80
C LYS A 91 -15.53 -1.94 0.38
N HIS A 92 -14.72 -1.78 -0.67
CA HIS A 92 -15.18 -1.87 -2.05
C HIS A 92 -15.07 -3.29 -2.64
N PHE A 93 -14.67 -4.27 -1.84
CA PHE A 93 -14.59 -5.67 -2.24
C PHE A 93 -15.64 -6.48 -1.49
N VAL A 94 -16.36 -7.35 -2.20
CA VAL A 94 -17.42 -8.21 -1.62
C VAL A 94 -16.86 -9.09 -0.48
N THR A 95 -15.67 -9.65 -0.68
CA THR A 95 -14.99 -10.51 0.31
C THR A 95 -13.97 -9.74 1.17
N GLY A 96 -13.97 -8.40 1.09
CA GLY A 96 -12.96 -7.55 1.75
C GLY A 96 -11.58 -7.57 1.09
N LYS A 97 -11.37 -8.37 0.03
CA LYS A 97 -10.12 -8.40 -0.74
C LYS A 97 -10.38 -8.58 -2.23
N PRO A 98 -9.42 -8.21 -3.09
CA PRO A 98 -9.48 -8.53 -4.52
C PRO A 98 -9.60 -10.04 -4.77
N ALA A 99 -10.41 -10.42 -5.76
CA ALA A 99 -10.44 -11.80 -6.26
C ALA A 99 -9.05 -12.25 -6.78
N SER A 100 -8.81 -13.55 -6.91
CA SER A 100 -7.62 -14.06 -7.60
C SER A 100 -7.67 -13.71 -9.10
N LEU A 101 -6.57 -13.90 -9.83
CA LEU A 101 -6.53 -13.59 -11.26
C LEU A 101 -7.32 -14.60 -12.10
N TYR A 102 -7.51 -15.81 -11.58
CA TYR A 102 -8.11 -16.95 -12.26
C TYR A 102 -9.44 -17.39 -11.65
N ASP A 103 -9.95 -16.63 -10.67
CA ASP A 103 -11.29 -16.82 -10.09
C ASP A 103 -12.39 -16.41 -11.08
#